data_AF-A0A3N9WLQ3-F1
#
_entry.id   AF-A0A3N9WLQ3-F1
#
_cell.length_a   1.000
_cell.length_b   1.000
_cell.length_c   1.000
_cell.angle_alpha   90.00
_cell.angle_beta   90.00
_cell.angle_gamma   90.00
#
_symmetry.space_group_name_H-M   'P 1'
#
loop_
_entity.id
_entity.type
_entity.pdbx_description
1 polymer ?
#
loop_
_entity_poly.entity_id
_entity_poly.type
_entity_poly.pdbx_seq_one_letter_code
_entity_poly.pdbx_strand_id
1 'polypeptide(L)' 'DQAGLDHVADELNDRPRMTLGWATPGEKMTQLLGVATTG' A
#
# COMPACT_ATOMS: atom_id res chain seq x y z
N ASP A 1 15.41 14.02 -2.43
CA ASP A 1 16.37 12.98 -1.98
C ASP A 1 15.60 11.70 -1.66
N GLN A 2 16.30 10.59 -1.42
CA GLN A 2 15.64 9.30 -1.18
C GLN A 2 14.72 9.34 0.06
N ALA A 3 15.15 9.98 1.15
CA ALA A 3 14.34 10.07 2.37
C ALA A 3 13.03 10.84 2.14
N GLY A 4 13.04 11.87 1.31
CA GLY A 4 11.81 12.57 0.90
C GLY A 4 10.86 11.71 0.07
N LEU A 5 11.38 10.85 -0.80
CA LEU A 5 10.55 9.93 -1.60
C LEU A 5 9.97 8.80 -0.73
N ASP A 6 10.76 8.28 0.20
CA ASP A 6 10.32 7.27 1.16
C ASP A 6 9.19 7.81 2.03
N HIS A 7 9.34 9.04 2.55
CA HIS A 7 8.27 9.69 3.32
C HIS A 7 6.97 9.86 2.52
N VAL A 8 7.06 10.30 1.26
CA VAL A 8 5.88 10.41 0.39
C VAL A 8 5.28 9.04 0.09
N ALA A 9 6.10 8.01 -0.09
CA ALA A 9 5.63 6.64 -0.31
C ALA A 9 4.86 6.11 0.91
N ASP A 10 5.37 6.33 2.12
CA ASP A 10 4.70 5.94 3.36
C ASP A 10 3.34 6.63 3.48
N GLU A 11 3.30 7.96 3.33
CA GLU A 11 2.03 8.69 3.38
C GLU A 11 1.03 8.21 2.32
N LEU A 12 1.51 7.92 1.11
CA LEU A 12 0.66 7.50 0.01
C LEU A 12 0.10 6.09 0.24
N ASN A 13 0.89 5.20 0.84
CA ASN A 13 0.55 3.81 1.09
C ASN A 13 -0.34 3.60 2.31
N ASP A 14 -0.31 4.53 3.27
CA ASP A 14 -1.13 4.47 4.49
C ASP A 14 -2.46 5.19 4.37
N ARG A 15 -2.67 6.02 3.34
CA ARG A 15 -3.92 6.74 3.12
C ARG A 15 -5.04 5.80 2.60
N PRO A 16 -6.17 5.68 3.31
CA PRO A 16 -7.35 4.97 2.82
C PRO A 16 -7.87 5.55 1.51
N ARG A 17 -8.22 4.68 0.54
CA ARG A 17 -8.82 5.11 -0.74
C ARG A 17 -10.18 4.51 -0.94
N MET A 18 -11.17 5.35 -1.27
CA MET A 18 -12.52 4.90 -1.61
C MET A 18 -12.51 3.86 -2.75
N THR A 19 -11.64 4.04 -3.75
CA THR A 19 -11.51 3.10 -4.89
C THR A 19 -10.99 1.71 -4.48
N LEU A 20 -10.34 1.61 -3.32
CA LEU A 20 -9.91 0.34 -2.72
C LEU A 20 -10.91 -0.17 -1.67
N GLY A 21 -12.13 0.39 -1.61
CA GLY A 21 -13.11 0.09 -0.57
C GLY A 21 -12.73 0.66 0.80
N TRP A 22 -12.04 1.80 0.82
CA TRP A 22 -11.45 2.43 2.01
C TRP A 22 -10.30 1.66 2.67
N ALA A 23 -9.75 0.65 2.01
CA ALA A 23 -8.48 0.06 2.41
C ALA A 23 -7.29 0.95 2.03
N THR A 24 -6.16 0.76 2.70
CA THR A 24 -4.91 1.40 2.30
C THR A 24 -4.24 0.66 1.14
N PRO A 25 -3.48 1.35 0.28
CA PRO A 25 -2.68 0.69 -0.74
C PRO A 25 -1.70 -0.34 -0.18
N GLY A 26 -1.10 -0.08 0.99
CA GLY A 26 -0.20 -1.03 1.66
C GLY A 26 -0.90 -2.33 2.05
N GLU A 27 -2.12 -2.24 2.59
CA GLU A 27 -2.95 -3.40 2.93
C GLU A 27 -3.32 -4.20 1.68
N LYS A 28 -3.72 -3.54 0.60
CA LYS A 28 -4.07 -4.21 -0.66
C LYS A 28 -2.87 -4.84 -1.35
N MET A 29 -1.71 -4.19 -1.32
CA MET A 29 -0.48 -4.75 -1.84
C MET A 29 -0.11 -6.02 -1.07
N THR A 30 -0.16 -5.97 0.26
CA THR A 30 0.08 -7.14 1.12
C THR A 30 -0.91 -8.27 0.84
N GLN A 31 -2.19 -7.95 0.65
CA GLN A 31 -3.21 -8.93 0.28
C GLN A 31 -2.90 -9.61 -1.07
N LEU A 32 -2.56 -8.83 -2.09
CA LEU A 32 -2.30 -9.34 -3.43
C LEU A 32 -1.02 -10.19 -3.49
N LEU A 33 0.06 -9.71 -2.84
CA LEU A 33 1.33 -10.43 -2.78
C LEU A 33 1.26 -11.67 -1.88
N GLY A 34 0.56 -11.59 -0.75
CA GLY A 34 0.39 -12.68 0.21
C GLY A 34 -0.54 -13.80 -0.30
N VAL A 35 -1.57 -13.45 -1.08
CA VAL A 35 -2.39 -14.45 -1.81
C VAL A 35 -1.58 -15.08 -2.95
N ALA A 36 -0.72 -14.31 -3.64
CA ALA A 36 0.12 -14.86 -4.71
C ALA A 36 1.22 -15.83 -4.24
N THR A 37 1.55 -15.85 -2.93
CA THR A 37 2.57 -16.75 -2.36
C THR A 37 2.01 -17.98 -1.66
N THR A 38 0.69 -18.17 -1.63
CA THR A 38 0.07 -19.42 -1.17
C THR A 38 -0.50 -20.16 -2.38
N GLY A 39 0.38 -20.87 -3.09
CA GLY A 39 0.06 -21.71 -4.24
C GLY A 39 1.21 -22.66 -4.54
#